data_AF-A0A9W4MHE3-F1
#
_entry.id   AF-A0A9W4MHE3-F1
#
_cell.length_a   1.000
_cell.length_b   1.000
_cell.length_c   1.000
_cell.angle_alpha   90.00
_cell.angle_beta   90.00
_cell.angle_gamma   90.00
#
_symmetry.space_group_name_H-M   'P 1'
#
loop_
_entity.id
_entity.type
_entity.pdbx_description
1 polymer ?
#
loop_
_entity_poly.entity_id
_entity_poly.type
_entity_poly.pdbx_seq_one_letter_code
_entity_poly.pdbx_strand_id
1 'polypeptide(L)'
;MVIITQGGPDVIWSCAGANPITPGGGADTIYLEYGHTTLRYESLTDSTLTATDGISFFTHGRDKIDLTGLGLSLASTARTGSRHRAVVR
;
A
#
# COMPACT_ATOMS: atom_id res chain seq x y z
N MET A 1 -12.89 11.38 5.04
CA MET A 1 -13.87 10.74 4.12
C MET A 1 -13.40 9.31 3.89
N VAL A 2 -14.29 8.34 3.77
CA VAL A 2 -13.92 6.96 3.40
C VAL A 2 -14.35 6.74 1.97
N ILE A 3 -13.42 6.30 1.10
CA ILE A 3 -13.72 5.95 -0.29
C ILE A 3 -13.53 4.44 -0.43
N ILE A 4 -14.60 3.74 -0.78
CA ILE A 4 -14.58 2.32 -1.09
C ILE A 4 -15.28 2.16 -2.43
N THR A 5 -14.55 1.67 -3.42
CA THR A 5 -15.07 1.33 -4.74
C THR A 5 -15.39 -0.17 -4.79
N GLN A 6 -15.86 -0.65 -5.95
CA GLN A 6 -16.21 -2.07 -6.13
C GLN A 6 -15.21 -2.70 -7.10
N GLY A 7 -15.58 -3.78 -7.78
CA GLY A 7 -14.73 -4.34 -8.84
C GLY A 7 -14.82 -3.55 -10.15
N GLY A 8 -13.83 -3.75 -11.02
CA GLY A 8 -13.69 -3.08 -12.30
C GLY A 8 -12.73 -1.87 -12.22
N PRO A 9 -12.33 -1.27 -13.36
CA PRO A 9 -11.47 -0.10 -13.37
C PRO A 9 -12.21 1.16 -12.91
N ASP A 10 -11.72 1.79 -11.85
CA ASP A 10 -12.24 3.03 -11.28
C ASP A 10 -11.28 4.21 -11.44
N VAL A 11 -11.81 5.43 -11.32
CA VAL A 11 -11.00 6.66 -11.24
C VAL A 11 -11.29 7.37 -9.93
N ILE A 12 -10.26 7.52 -9.11
CA ILE A 12 -10.38 7.92 -7.71
C ILE A 12 -9.54 9.17 -7.44
N TRP A 13 -10.13 10.17 -6.79
CA TRP A 13 -9.41 11.35 -6.27
C TRP A 13 -9.52 11.46 -4.76
N SER A 14 -8.40 11.67 -4.09
CA SER A 14 -8.35 12.09 -2.69
C SER A 14 -8.91 13.51 -2.54
N CYS A 15 -9.54 13.81 -1.40
CA CYS A 15 -9.93 15.18 -1.05
C CYS A 15 -9.04 15.76 0.05
N ALA A 16 -9.30 16.99 0.49
CA ALA A 16 -8.64 17.55 1.68
C ALA A 16 -8.92 16.70 2.94
N GLY A 17 -8.02 16.76 3.93
CA GLY A 17 -8.15 16.02 5.19
C GLY A 17 -7.63 14.58 5.09
N ALA A 18 -8.14 13.68 5.94
CA ALA A 18 -7.72 12.28 5.97
C ALA A 18 -8.60 11.40 5.06
N ASN A 19 -7.96 10.59 4.21
CA ASN A 19 -8.60 9.75 3.20
C ASN A 19 -8.15 8.28 3.31
N PRO A 20 -8.85 7.44 4.08
CA PRO A 20 -8.83 5.99 3.86
C PRO A 20 -9.49 5.65 2.52
N ILE A 21 -8.75 4.96 1.65
CA ILE A 21 -9.19 4.51 0.32
C ILE A 21 -8.96 3.01 0.17
N THR A 22 -9.97 2.27 -0.25
CA THR A 22 -9.87 0.87 -0.69
C THR A 22 -10.40 0.78 -2.13
N PRO A 23 -9.51 0.62 -3.13
CA PRO A 23 -9.87 0.71 -4.55
C PRO A 23 -10.60 -0.55 -5.06
N GLY A 24 -10.50 -1.66 -4.34
CA GLY A 24 -11.12 -2.92 -4.79
C GLY A 24 -10.28 -3.58 -5.87
N GLY A 25 -10.92 -4.40 -6.71
CA GLY A 25 -10.25 -5.16 -7.77
C GLY A 25 -10.47 -4.50 -9.12
N GLY A 26 -9.41 -4.21 -9.86
CA GLY A 26 -9.54 -3.42 -11.07
C GLY A 26 -8.18 -3.03 -11.62
N ALA A 27 -8.18 -2.17 -12.63
CA ALA A 27 -6.98 -1.42 -13.01
C ALA A 27 -7.27 0.05 -12.72
N ASP A 28 -7.14 0.43 -11.46
CA ASP A 28 -7.67 1.70 -10.97
C ASP A 28 -6.71 2.85 -11.23
N THR A 29 -7.25 4.03 -11.51
CA THR A 29 -6.47 5.27 -11.64
C THR A 29 -6.70 6.15 -10.42
N ILE A 30 -5.67 6.28 -9.58
CA ILE A 30 -5.77 6.84 -8.24
C ILE A 30 -4.91 8.11 -8.13
N TYR A 31 -5.55 9.25 -7.81
CA TYR A 31 -4.89 10.55 -7.66
C TYR A 31 -4.90 11.01 -6.19
N LEU A 32 -3.71 11.14 -5.60
CA LEU A 32 -3.50 11.46 -4.17
C LEU A 32 -3.05 12.91 -3.91
N GLU A 33 -3.53 13.83 -4.74
CA GLU A 33 -3.07 15.23 -4.78
C GLU A 33 -3.30 16.00 -3.46
N TYR A 34 -4.33 15.66 -2.69
CA TYR A 34 -4.76 16.43 -1.51
C TYR A 34 -4.86 15.59 -0.24
N GLY A 35 -4.58 16.22 0.90
CA GLY A 35 -4.79 15.62 2.22
C GLY A 35 -3.77 14.52 2.58
N HIS A 36 -4.11 13.71 3.58
CA HIS A 36 -3.33 12.56 4.05
C HIS A 36 -4.07 11.29 3.68
N THR A 37 -3.53 10.53 2.72
CA THR A 37 -4.21 9.33 2.22
C THR A 37 -3.57 8.06 2.79
N THR A 38 -4.41 7.11 3.20
CA THR A 38 -4.02 5.72 3.41
C THR A 38 -4.72 4.87 2.36
N LEU A 39 -3.98 4.41 1.37
CA LEU A 39 -4.47 3.50 0.33
C LEU A 39 -4.28 2.06 0.82
N ARG A 40 -5.37 1.32 0.98
CA ARG A 40 -5.38 -0.01 1.58
C ARG A 40 -5.72 -1.08 0.55
N TYR A 41 -4.88 -2.10 0.50
CA TYR A 41 -5.11 -3.32 -0.27
C TYR A 41 -5.47 -4.46 0.70
N GLU A 42 -6.61 -5.11 0.46
CA GLU A 42 -7.17 -6.14 1.33
C GLU A 42 -7.09 -7.54 0.71
N SER A 43 -6.94 -7.63 -0.62
CA SER A 43 -6.73 -8.87 -1.36
C SER A 43 -5.59 -8.74 -2.38
N LEU A 44 -4.91 -9.85 -2.67
CA LEU A 44 -3.94 -9.93 -3.77
C LEU A 44 -4.58 -9.75 -5.16
N THR A 45 -5.91 -9.84 -5.24
CA THR A 45 -6.68 -9.61 -6.46
C THR A 45 -7.05 -8.14 -6.66
N ASP A 46 -6.80 -7.27 -5.68
CA ASP A 46 -7.15 -5.86 -5.77
C ASP A 46 -6.35 -5.15 -6.88
N SER A 47 -5.04 -5.45 -6.96
CA SER A 47 -4.19 -5.01 -8.08
C SER A 47 -3.32 -6.18 -8.54
N THR A 48 -3.52 -6.63 -9.77
CA THR A 48 -2.83 -7.78 -10.38
C THR A 48 -1.85 -7.34 -11.46
N LEU A 49 -1.04 -8.27 -11.98
CA LEU A 49 -0.11 -7.97 -13.09
C LEU A 49 -0.82 -7.59 -14.40
N THR A 50 -2.06 -8.05 -14.61
CA THR A 50 -2.84 -7.77 -15.83
C THR A 50 -3.88 -6.66 -15.65
N ALA A 51 -4.14 -6.28 -14.40
CA ALA A 51 -5.01 -5.17 -14.01
C ALA A 51 -4.32 -4.47 -12.85
N THR A 52 -3.34 -3.63 -13.18
CA THR A 52 -2.48 -2.95 -12.20
C THR A 52 -3.00 -1.55 -11.96
N ASP A 53 -3.01 -1.13 -10.70
CA ASP A 53 -3.40 0.24 -10.35
C ASP A 53 -2.32 1.26 -10.71
N GLY A 54 -2.76 2.41 -11.21
CA GLY A 54 -1.94 3.59 -11.43
C GLY A 54 -2.12 4.59 -10.29
N ILE A 55 -1.09 4.78 -9.47
CA ILE A 55 -1.09 5.75 -8.37
C ILE A 55 -0.29 7.00 -8.75
N SER A 56 -0.93 8.16 -8.71
CA SER A 56 -0.36 9.47 -9.03
C SER A 56 -0.39 10.42 -7.83
N PHE A 57 0.56 11.36 -7.79
CA PHE A 57 0.70 12.41 -6.75
C PHE A 57 0.94 11.92 -5.32
N PHE A 58 1.40 10.68 -5.15
CA PHE A 58 1.82 10.16 -3.86
C PHE A 58 2.93 11.04 -3.25
N THR A 59 2.72 11.54 -2.04
CA THR A 59 3.75 12.31 -1.32
C THR A 59 4.32 11.52 -0.15
N HIS A 60 5.63 11.25 -0.23
CA HIS A 60 6.38 10.59 0.83
C HIS A 60 6.26 11.32 2.17
N GLY A 61 6.13 10.56 3.25
CA GLY A 61 5.99 11.08 4.61
C GLY A 61 4.60 11.62 4.96
N ARG A 62 3.71 11.79 3.97
CA ARG A 62 2.32 12.20 4.16
C ARG A 62 1.34 11.07 3.89
N ASP A 63 1.45 10.47 2.70
CA ASP A 63 0.59 9.39 2.24
C ASP A 63 1.18 8.02 2.61
N LYS A 64 0.32 7.01 2.69
CA LYS A 64 0.67 5.64 3.07
C LYS A 64 0.00 4.64 2.14
N ILE A 65 0.73 3.56 1.86
CA ILE A 65 0.18 2.33 1.27
C ILE A 65 0.15 1.29 2.39
N ASP A 66 -1.05 0.81 2.72
CA ASP A 66 -1.28 -0.21 3.73
C ASP A 66 -1.50 -1.57 3.06
N LEU A 67 -0.53 -2.47 3.26
CA LEU A 67 -0.54 -3.85 2.76
C LEU A 67 -0.76 -4.87 3.88
N THR A 68 -1.06 -4.41 5.11
CA THR A 68 -1.20 -5.30 6.27
C THR A 68 -2.40 -6.24 6.14
N GLY A 69 -3.42 -5.85 5.36
CA GLY A 69 -4.58 -6.68 5.05
C GLY A 69 -4.27 -7.91 4.18
N LEU A 70 -3.14 -7.90 3.47
CA LEU A 70 -2.77 -8.99 2.55
C LEU A 70 -2.26 -10.27 3.26
N GLY A 71 -2.05 -10.24 4.58
CA GLY A 71 -1.57 -11.40 5.33
C GLY A 71 -0.15 -11.84 4.94
N LEU A 72 0.66 -10.94 4.39
CA LEU A 72 2.02 -11.24 3.96
C LEU A 72 2.90 -11.55 5.17
N SER A 73 3.46 -12.76 5.20
CA SER A 73 4.55 -13.10 6.12
C SER A 73 5.87 -12.75 5.44
N LEU A 74 6.68 -11.93 6.10
CA LEU A 74 8.05 -11.70 5.65
C LEU A 74 8.82 -13.01 5.83
N ALA A 75 9.21 -13.64 4.72
CA ALA A 75 10.23 -14.68 4.76
C ALA A 75 11.54 -14.02 5.20
N SER A 76 11.79 -13.98 6.51
CA SER A 76 13.08 -13.52 7.01
C SER A 76 14.12 -14.55 6.57
N THR A 77 14.79 -14.30 5.45
CA THR A 77 16.13 -14.86 5.29
C THR A 77 16.96 -14.18 6.36
N ALA A 78 17.11 -14.85 7.50
CA ALA A 78 18.08 -14.46 8.49
C ALA A 78 19.43 -14.45 7.78
N ARG A 79 19.90 -13.27 7.38
CA ARG A 79 21.34 -13.04 7.23
C ARG A 79 21.87 -13.09 8.64
N THR A 80 22.04 -14.31 9.15
CA THR A 80 22.79 -14.59 10.36
C THR A 80 24.19 -14.10 10.06
N GLY A 81 24.46 -12.85 10.40
CA GLY A 81 25.79 -12.27 10.42
C GLY A 81 26.63 -13.14 11.33
N SER A 82 27.45 -13.99 10.72
CA SER A 82 28.46 -14.73 11.44
C SER A 82 29.48 -13.70 11.99
N ARG A 83 29.74 -13.80 13.31
CA ARG A 83 30.90 -13.28 14.08
C ARG A 83 30.79 -11.79 14.45
N HIS A 84 31.06 -11.36 15.68
CA HIS A 84 32.15 -11.76 16.59
C HIS A 84 31.70 -11.76 18.06
N ARG A 85 31.82 -12.91 18.74
CA ARG A 85 31.73 -12.96 20.20
C ARG A 85 33.01 -12.37 20.77
N ALA A 86 32.98 -11.10 21.18
CA ALA A 86 34.03 -10.52 22.01
C ALA A 86 33.96 -11.19 23.39
N VAL A 87 34.87 -12.13 23.64
CA VAL A 87 35.14 -12.61 25.00
C VAL A 87 36.17 -11.66 25.58
N VAL A 88 35.74 -10.76 26.45
CA VAL A 88 36.65 -10.03 27.34
C VAL A 88 37.12 -11.04 28.38
N ARG A 89 38.41 -11.37 28.35
CA ARG A 89 39.14 -11.91 29.49
C ARG A 89 40.02 -10.81 30.03
#